data_AF-A0A511YSS5-F1
#
_entry.id   AF-A0A511YSS5-F1
#
_cell.length_a   1.000
_cell.length_b   1.000
_cell.length_c   1.000
_cell.angle_alpha   90.00
_cell.angle_beta   90.00
_cell.angle_gamma   90.00
#
_symmetry.space_group_name_H-M   'P 1'
#
loop_
_entity.id
_entity.type
_entity.pdbx_description
1 polymer ?
#
loop_
_entity_poly.entity_id
_entity_poly.type
_entity_poly.pdbx_seq_one_letter_code
_entity_poly.pdbx_strand_id
1 'polypeptide(L)'
;MGKITLIIALFLLISCDKNSNFARDNNDKKSGVYVKKNTFINSPGLYYFKDIDILVKEFKEGTIVYGLFDLHSKLLYQRDINNSISNHMKWTIYIDDKGEIWFYNADYQETNVFIVDGKKGIFIKDSNKLPPIPVELSKFIKN
;
A
#
# COMPACT_ATOMS: atom_id res chain seq x y z
N MET A 1 -24.77 -45.31 42.97
CA MET A 1 -25.06 -44.42 41.83
C MET A 1 -24.01 -43.31 41.82
N GLY A 2 -22.91 -43.52 41.08
CA GLY A 2 -21.76 -42.61 41.05
C GLY A 2 -22.03 -41.41 40.17
N LYS A 3 -21.74 -40.21 40.68
CA LYS A 3 -21.83 -38.95 39.94
C LYS A 3 -20.65 -38.86 38.98
N ILE A 4 -20.90 -38.89 37.67
CA ILE A 4 -19.89 -38.59 36.65
C ILE A 4 -19.98 -37.10 36.37
N THR A 5 -19.00 -36.36 36.89
CA THR A 5 -18.76 -34.96 36.58
C THR A 5 -18.14 -34.87 35.19
N LEU A 6 -18.94 -34.53 34.17
CA LEU A 6 -18.44 -34.32 32.82
C LEU A 6 -18.05 -32.84 32.65
N ILE A 7 -16.77 -32.54 32.85
CA ILE A 7 -16.18 -31.24 32.52
C ILE A 7 -15.88 -31.26 31.02
N ILE A 8 -16.76 -30.70 30.20
CA ILE A 8 -16.46 -30.41 28.79
C ILE A 8 -15.70 -29.08 28.75
N ALA A 9 -14.37 -29.17 28.83
CA ALA A 9 -13.47 -28.12 28.41
C ALA A 9 -13.48 -28.07 26.88
N LEU A 10 -14.38 -27.27 26.29
CA LEU A 10 -14.39 -27.03 24.86
C LEU A 10 -13.42 -25.88 24.55
N PHE A 11 -12.31 -26.28 23.93
CA PHE A 11 -11.29 -25.46 23.30
C PHE A 11 -11.90 -24.32 22.47
N LEU A 12 -11.86 -23.10 23.02
CA LEU A 12 -11.88 -21.87 22.24
C LEU A 12 -10.47 -21.27 22.25
N LEU A 13 -9.53 -21.96 21.59
CA LEU A 13 -8.34 -21.31 21.06
C LEU A 13 -8.80 -20.47 19.87
N ILE A 14 -9.38 -19.31 20.16
CA ILE A 14 -9.38 -18.19 19.23
C ILE A 14 -7.93 -17.72 19.17
N SER A 15 -7.10 -18.44 18.43
CA SER A 15 -5.85 -17.89 17.93
C SER A 15 -6.24 -16.79 16.96
N CYS A 16 -6.42 -15.58 17.49
CA CYS A 16 -6.21 -14.38 16.72
C CYS A 16 -4.78 -14.45 16.22
N ASP A 17 -4.59 -14.89 14.97
CA ASP A 17 -3.32 -14.79 14.27
C ASP A 17 -3.11 -13.31 13.91
N LYS A 18 -2.86 -12.49 14.94
CA LYS A 18 -2.39 -11.11 14.80
C LYS A 18 -0.89 -11.17 14.60
N ASN A 19 -0.45 -11.70 13.46
CA ASN A 19 0.96 -11.62 13.12
C ASN A 19 1.22 -11.55 11.62
N SER A 20 0.67 -10.54 10.96
CA SER A 20 1.37 -9.87 9.86
C SER A 20 2.05 -8.61 10.39
N ASN A 21 2.84 -8.74 11.46
CA ASN A 21 3.82 -7.72 11.78
C ASN A 21 4.88 -7.77 10.68
N PHE A 22 4.71 -6.93 9.65
CA PHE A 22 5.82 -6.49 8.81
C PHE A 22 6.69 -5.58 9.69
N ALA A 23 7.28 -6.15 10.73
CA ALA A 23 8.21 -5.46 11.59
C ALA A 23 9.37 -5.03 10.69
N ARG A 24 9.60 -3.73 10.64
CA ARG A 24 10.77 -3.11 10.04
C ARG A 24 11.99 -3.61 10.79
N ASP A 25 12.43 -4.82 10.47
CA ASP A 25 13.70 -5.34 10.95
C ASP A 25 14.77 -4.43 10.39
N ASN A 26 15.66 -3.94 11.25
CA ASN A 26 16.76 -3.08 10.83
C ASN A 26 17.71 -3.79 9.83
N ASN A 27 17.57 -5.11 9.66
CA ASN A 27 18.22 -5.90 8.62
C ASN A 27 17.54 -5.83 7.24
N ASP A 28 16.23 -5.52 7.15
CA ASP A 28 15.46 -5.47 5.89
C ASP A 28 15.63 -4.15 5.11
N LYS A 29 16.24 -3.14 5.74
CA LYS A 29 16.71 -1.92 5.05
C LYS A 29 17.64 -2.20 3.86
N LYS A 30 18.16 -3.43 3.73
CA LYS A 30 19.03 -3.83 2.62
C LYS A 30 18.29 -4.22 1.33
N SER A 31 16.96 -4.37 1.34
CA SER A 31 16.24 -4.92 0.16
C SER A 31 15.40 -3.88 -0.61
N GLY A 32 14.93 -2.80 0.01
CA GLY A 32 14.10 -1.81 -0.68
C GLY A 32 14.88 -0.70 -1.41
N VAL A 33 14.27 -0.17 -2.47
CA VAL A 33 14.85 0.86 -3.34
C VAL A 33 14.48 2.25 -2.84
N TYR A 34 15.48 3.07 -2.50
CA TYR A 34 15.24 4.49 -2.25
C TYR A 34 14.83 5.21 -3.53
N VAL A 35 13.72 5.93 -3.48
CA VAL A 35 13.19 6.70 -4.61
C VAL A 35 13.19 8.19 -4.26
N LYS A 36 13.50 9.02 -5.26
CA LYS A 36 13.49 10.48 -5.14
C LYS A 36 12.17 11.05 -5.65
N LYS A 37 11.97 12.35 -5.45
CA LYS A 37 10.90 13.11 -6.12
C LYS A 37 10.97 12.95 -7.65
N ASN A 38 9.83 13.07 -8.31
CA ASN A 38 9.65 12.85 -9.75
C ASN A 38 10.03 11.44 -10.21
N THR A 39 9.57 10.42 -9.46
CA THR A 39 9.84 9.00 -9.77
C THR A 39 8.55 8.26 -10.06
N PHE A 40 8.54 7.48 -11.13
CA PHE A 40 7.49 6.52 -11.45
C PHE A 40 7.88 5.13 -10.91
N ILE A 41 6.93 4.46 -10.28
CA ILE A 41 7.05 3.10 -9.78
C ILE A 41 5.99 2.27 -10.50
N ASN A 42 6.44 1.34 -11.35
CA ASN A 42 5.59 0.53 -12.24
C ASN A 42 5.89 -0.97 -12.10
N SER A 43 6.59 -1.37 -11.04
CA SER A 43 6.99 -2.75 -10.80
C SER A 43 6.81 -3.15 -9.33
N PRO A 44 6.50 -4.43 -9.05
CA PRO A 44 6.55 -4.96 -7.70
C PRO A 44 7.91 -4.73 -7.03
N GLY A 45 7.89 -4.43 -5.73
CA GLY A 45 9.08 -4.11 -4.95
C GLY A 45 8.73 -3.37 -3.67
N LEU A 46 9.75 -3.22 -2.82
CA LEU A 46 9.71 -2.35 -1.66
C LEU A 46 10.48 -1.07 -2.00
N TYR A 47 9.86 0.09 -1.84
CA TYR A 47 10.45 1.39 -2.11
C TYR A 47 10.38 2.28 -0.88
N TYR A 48 11.32 3.20 -0.76
CA TYR A 48 11.38 4.14 0.36
C TYR A 48 11.41 5.58 -0.14
N PHE A 49 10.47 6.38 0.34
CA PHE A 49 10.42 7.82 0.09
C PHE A 49 10.24 8.58 1.41
N LYS A 50 11.29 9.29 1.83
CA LYS A 50 11.34 9.95 3.15
C LYS A 50 11.02 8.93 4.26
N ASP A 51 9.91 9.17 4.96
CA ASP A 51 9.42 8.42 6.11
C ASP A 51 8.30 7.43 5.74
N ILE A 52 8.14 7.16 4.44
CA ILE A 52 7.11 6.28 3.89
C ILE A 52 7.75 5.11 3.16
N ASP A 53 7.31 3.92 3.54
CA ASP A 53 7.60 2.68 2.84
C ASP A 53 6.44 2.40 1.88
N ILE A 54 6.75 2.20 0.60
CA ILE A 54 5.80 1.88 -0.47
C ILE A 54 6.03 0.42 -0.85
N LEU A 55 5.07 -0.45 -0.52
CA LEU A 55 5.13 -1.86 -0.89
C LEU A 55 4.23 -2.09 -2.08
N VAL A 56 4.78 -2.63 -3.17
CA VAL A 56 4.04 -3.14 -4.32
C VAL A 56 4.28 -4.65 -4.37
N LYS A 57 3.24 -5.44 -4.14
CA LYS A 57 3.35 -6.90 -4.06
C LYS A 57 2.52 -7.56 -5.16
N GLU A 58 3.16 -8.41 -5.93
CA GLU A 58 2.52 -9.32 -6.87
C GLU A 58 2.26 -10.67 -6.18
N PHE A 59 1.08 -11.22 -6.39
CA PHE A 59 0.66 -12.54 -5.95
C PHE A 59 0.81 -13.55 -7.10
N LYS A 60 0.75 -14.85 -6.79
CA LYS A 60 0.99 -15.94 -7.76
C LYS A 60 0.12 -15.88 -9.03
N GLU A 61 -1.01 -15.21 -8.97
CA GLU A 61 -1.97 -15.07 -10.08
C GLU A 61 -1.75 -13.79 -10.92
N GLY A 62 -0.65 -13.07 -10.72
CA GLY A 62 -0.34 -11.81 -11.42
C GLY A 62 -1.07 -10.58 -10.84
N THR A 63 -1.87 -10.80 -9.81
CA THR A 63 -2.57 -9.77 -9.05
C THR A 63 -1.57 -8.93 -8.24
N ILE A 64 -1.67 -7.62 -8.36
CA ILE A 64 -0.84 -6.64 -7.67
C ILE A 64 -1.69 -5.86 -6.67
N VAL A 65 -1.18 -5.79 -5.45
CA VAL A 65 -1.68 -4.92 -4.38
C VAL A 65 -0.55 -4.03 -3.92
N TYR A 66 -0.86 -2.79 -3.58
CA TYR A 66 0.12 -1.88 -3.00
C TYR A 66 -0.38 -1.27 -1.69
N GLY A 67 0.57 -0.85 -0.85
CA GLY A 67 0.31 -0.19 0.41
C GLY A 67 1.40 0.81 0.77
N LEU A 68 1.01 1.80 1.57
CA LEU A 68 1.87 2.80 2.18
C LEU A 68 1.96 2.56 3.67
N PHE A 69 3.16 2.61 4.21
CA PHE A 69 3.44 2.42 5.63
C PHE A 69 4.33 3.56 6.13
N ASP A 70 4.19 3.94 7.41
CA ASP A 70 5.14 4.86 8.03
C ASP A 70 6.43 4.15 8.46
N LEU A 71 7.39 4.93 8.97
CA LEU A 71 8.65 4.45 9.55
C LEU A 71 8.50 3.42 10.68
N HIS A 72 7.31 3.27 11.27
CA HIS A 72 7.01 2.31 12.33
C HIS A 72 6.21 1.11 11.82
N SER A 73 6.18 0.90 10.50
CA SER A 73 5.38 -0.12 9.82
C SER A 73 3.87 0.00 10.03
N LYS A 74 3.38 1.17 10.46
CA LYS A 74 1.94 1.40 10.57
C LYS A 74 1.38 1.61 9.18
N LEU A 75 0.36 0.84 8.83
CA LEU A 75 -0.36 1.00 7.57
C LEU A 75 -1.01 2.40 7.51
N LEU A 76 -0.61 3.18 6.51
CA LEU A 76 -1.19 4.50 6.21
C LEU A 76 -2.30 4.37 5.17
N TYR A 77 -2.11 3.50 4.18
CA TYR A 77 -3.08 3.25 3.12
C TYR A 77 -2.82 1.90 2.45
N GLN A 78 -3.88 1.21 2.03
CA GLN A 78 -3.79 0.00 1.22
C GLN A 78 -4.85 0.05 0.13
N ARG A 79 -4.49 -0.40 -1.08
CA ARG A 79 -5.49 -0.68 -2.10
C ARG A 79 -6.38 -1.85 -1.66
N ASP A 80 -7.67 -1.74 -1.96
CA ASP A 80 -8.61 -2.85 -1.79
C ASP A 80 -8.20 -4.03 -2.69
N ILE A 81 -8.11 -5.22 -2.11
CA ILE A 81 -7.75 -6.44 -2.82
C ILE A 81 -8.79 -6.81 -3.91
N ASN A 82 -10.05 -6.42 -3.69
CA ASN A 82 -11.14 -6.63 -4.66
C ASN A 82 -11.01 -5.72 -5.89
N ASN A 83 -10.22 -4.65 -5.79
CA ASN A 83 -9.93 -3.73 -6.89
C ASN A 83 -8.46 -3.84 -7.32
N SER A 84 -7.89 -5.04 -7.22
CA SER A 84 -6.48 -5.27 -7.52
C SER A 84 -6.09 -4.93 -8.97
N ILE A 85 -4.82 -4.63 -9.18
CA ILE A 85 -4.26 -4.31 -10.50
C ILE A 85 -3.40 -5.48 -11.00
N SER A 86 -2.91 -5.45 -12.23
CA SER A 86 -1.98 -6.47 -12.73
C SER A 86 -0.90 -5.86 -13.61
N ASN A 87 0.16 -6.62 -13.91
CA ASN A 87 1.21 -6.20 -14.85
C ASN A 87 0.71 -6.03 -16.30
N HIS A 88 -0.51 -6.49 -16.61
CA HIS A 88 -1.15 -6.28 -17.91
C HIS A 88 -1.94 -4.97 -18.01
N MET A 89 -2.15 -4.29 -16.89
CA MET A 89 -2.84 -3.01 -16.81
C MET A 89 -1.84 -1.85 -16.93
N LYS A 90 -2.30 -0.70 -17.44
CA LYS A 90 -1.50 0.53 -17.39
C LYS A 90 -1.69 1.21 -16.04
N TRP A 91 -0.70 1.11 -15.16
CA TRP A 91 -0.73 1.75 -13.83
C TRP A 91 0.61 2.38 -13.48
N THR A 92 0.60 3.27 -12.49
CA THR A 92 1.82 3.81 -11.87
C THR A 92 1.55 4.31 -10.46
N ILE A 93 2.57 4.23 -9.60
CA ILE A 93 2.70 5.09 -8.43
C ILE A 93 3.71 6.19 -8.77
N TYR A 94 3.32 7.45 -8.73
CA TYR A 94 4.17 8.59 -9.05
C TYR A 94 4.42 9.45 -7.80
N ILE A 95 5.69 9.69 -7.48
CA ILE A 95 6.07 10.62 -6.43
C ILE A 95 6.38 11.95 -7.09
N ASP A 96 5.63 13.00 -6.76
CA ASP A 96 5.81 14.30 -7.39
C ASP A 96 6.91 15.16 -6.72
N ASP A 97 7.04 16.41 -7.18
CA ASP A 97 8.01 17.39 -6.70
C ASP A 97 7.67 17.94 -5.30
N LYS A 98 6.40 17.88 -4.89
CA LYS A 98 5.95 18.22 -3.53
C LYS A 98 6.13 17.05 -2.57
N GLY A 99 6.30 15.85 -3.10
CA GLY A 99 6.35 14.60 -2.34
C GLY A 99 4.97 14.04 -2.02
N GLU A 100 3.97 14.40 -2.80
CA GLU A 100 2.68 13.72 -2.85
C GLU A 100 2.84 12.41 -3.63
N ILE A 101 2.16 11.36 -3.17
CA ILE A 101 2.23 10.03 -3.76
C ILE A 101 0.95 9.79 -4.54
N TRP A 102 1.06 9.88 -5.86
CA TRP A 102 -0.04 9.69 -6.80
C TRP A 102 -0.18 8.24 -7.20
N PHE A 103 -1.42 7.79 -7.35
CA PHE A 103 -1.78 6.47 -7.83
C PHE A 103 -2.63 6.63 -9.08
N TYR A 104 -2.22 6.01 -10.17
CA TYR A 104 -2.98 6.02 -11.41
C TYR A 104 -3.16 4.61 -11.94
N ASN A 105 -4.37 4.33 -12.42
CA ASN A 105 -4.68 3.13 -13.19
C ASN A 105 -5.64 3.49 -14.34
N ALA A 106 -5.25 3.16 -15.57
CA ALA A 106 -6.02 3.50 -16.76
C ALA A 106 -7.32 2.70 -16.87
N ASP A 107 -7.27 1.40 -16.59
CA ASP A 107 -8.38 0.47 -16.75
C ASP A 107 -9.55 0.80 -15.80
N TYR A 108 -9.23 1.24 -14.59
CA TYR A 108 -10.20 1.72 -13.60
C TYR A 108 -10.52 3.21 -13.72
N GLN A 109 -9.90 3.93 -14.67
CA GLN A 109 -9.99 5.39 -14.81
C GLN A 109 -9.75 6.11 -13.47
N GLU A 110 -8.80 5.59 -12.70
CA GLU A 110 -8.59 5.96 -11.31
C GLU A 110 -7.35 6.84 -11.21
N THR A 111 -7.50 8.02 -10.58
CA THR A 111 -6.39 8.88 -10.16
C THR A 111 -6.63 9.29 -8.73
N ASN A 112 -5.72 8.92 -7.84
CA ASN A 112 -5.79 9.24 -6.42
C ASN A 112 -4.46 9.83 -5.96
N VAL A 113 -4.48 10.50 -4.82
CA VAL A 113 -3.25 11.02 -4.20
C VAL A 113 -3.24 10.76 -2.70
N PHE A 114 -2.06 10.46 -2.18
CA PHE A 114 -1.76 10.45 -0.76
C PHE A 114 -0.83 11.63 -0.44
N ILE A 115 -1.30 12.51 0.44
CA ILE A 115 -0.61 13.72 0.85
C ILE A 115 -0.18 13.57 2.31
N VAL A 116 1.10 13.86 2.59
CA VAL A 116 1.63 13.90 3.95
C VAL A 116 1.45 15.30 4.51
N ASP A 117 0.62 15.43 5.54
CA ASP A 117 0.39 16.66 6.28
C ASP A 117 0.86 16.49 7.74
N GLY A 118 2.08 16.95 8.01
CA GLY A 118 2.74 16.77 9.30
C GLY A 118 2.89 15.29 9.68
N LYS A 119 2.17 14.86 10.72
CA LYS A 119 2.18 13.46 11.22
C LYS A 119 1.03 12.60 10.66
N LYS A 120 0.19 13.16 9.79
CA LYS A 120 -0.99 12.47 9.25
C LYS A 120 -0.86 12.33 7.73
N GLY A 121 -1.43 11.25 7.23
CA GLY A 121 -1.62 11.02 5.80
C GLY A 121 -3.08 11.29 5.42
N ILE A 122 -3.30 11.99 4.32
CA ILE A 122 -4.62 12.23 3.75
C ILE A 122 -4.68 11.53 2.40
N PHE A 123 -5.61 10.59 2.25
CA PHE A 123 -5.87 9.93 0.97
C PHE A 123 -7.09 10.57 0.29
N ILE A 124 -6.91 11.00 -0.96
CA ILE A 124 -7.95 11.66 -1.74
C ILE A 124 -8.24 10.82 -2.99
N LYS A 125 -9.47 10.33 -3.07
CA LYS A 125 -10.02 9.60 -4.23
C LYS A 125 -11.06 10.40 -5.02
N ASP A 126 -11.65 11.42 -4.40
CA ASP A 126 -12.65 12.26 -5.05
C ASP A 126 -11.98 13.21 -6.05
N SER A 127 -12.26 13.00 -7.34
CA SER A 127 -11.71 13.81 -8.44
C SER A 127 -11.91 15.32 -8.27
N ASN A 128 -12.98 15.75 -7.59
CA ASN A 128 -13.25 17.18 -7.36
C ASN A 128 -12.40 17.78 -6.24
N LYS A 129 -11.73 16.93 -5.44
CA LYS A 129 -10.88 17.32 -4.31
C LYS A 129 -9.40 17.09 -4.58
N LEU A 130 -9.06 16.51 -5.73
CA LEU A 130 -7.67 16.31 -6.10
C LEU A 130 -6.97 17.66 -6.26
N PRO A 131 -5.73 17.80 -5.78
CA PRO A 131 -4.88 18.90 -6.20
C PRO A 131 -4.63 18.80 -7.72
N PRO A 132 -4.07 19.86 -8.34
CA PRO A 132 -3.69 19.80 -9.75
C PRO A 132 -2.74 18.63 -10.03
N ILE A 133 -3.11 17.77 -10.98
CA ILE A 133 -2.29 16.62 -11.37
C ILE A 133 -0.93 17.11 -11.90
N PRO A 134 0.21 16.56 -11.43
CA PRO A 134 1.54 16.92 -11.91
C PRO A 134 1.68 16.78 -13.43
N VAL A 135 2.49 17.64 -14.04
CA VAL A 135 2.66 17.69 -15.50
C VAL A 135 3.25 16.38 -16.03
N GLU A 136 4.20 15.80 -15.31
CA GLU A 136 4.85 14.53 -15.65
C GLU A 136 3.83 13.38 -15.64
N LEU A 137 2.99 13.31 -14.61
CA LEU A 137 1.93 12.31 -14.52
C LEU A 137 0.89 12.53 -15.63
N SER A 138 0.52 13.79 -15.90
CA SER A 138 -0.39 14.12 -16.99
C SER A 138 0.14 13.68 -18.36
N LYS A 139 1.46 13.76 -18.59
CA LYS A 139 2.11 13.22 -19.80
C LYS A 139 2.04 11.70 -19.84
N PHE A 140 2.32 11.02 -18.73
CA PHE A 140 2.19 9.56 -18.62
C PHE A 140 0.77 9.07 -18.93
N ILE A 141 -0.25 9.78 -18.46
CA ILE A 141 -1.66 9.42 -18.69
C ILE A 141 -2.01 9.48 -20.17
N LYS A 142 -1.51 10.49 -20.90
CA LYS A 142 -1.83 10.74 -22.32
C LYS A 142 -1.10 9.84 -23.31
N ASN A 143 0.08 9.33 -22.95
CA ASN A 143 0.90 8.44 -23.79
C ASN A 143 0.28 7.05 -23.91
#